data_AF-A0A0L7KUX9-F1
#
_entry.id   AF-A0A0L7KUX9-F1
#
_cell.length_a   1.000
_cell.length_b   1.000
_cell.length_c   1.000
_cell.angle_alpha   90.00
_cell.angle_beta   90.00
_cell.angle_gamma   90.00
#
_symmetry.space_group_name_H-M   'P 1'
#
loop_
_entity.id
_entity.type
_entity.pdbx_description
1 polymer ?
#
loop_
_entity_poly.entity_id
_entity_poly.type
_entity_poly.pdbx_seq_one_letter_code
_entity_poly.pdbx_strand_id
1 'polypeptide(L)'
;FRPAEGELADCVLVVGVSRPKLAAALLSVTLLSLFLTFHVLYDSALYSIQAASMASAASESRKLLANQETNSRSISHPMALRKRMRPPRQPRPARRLPQALIIGVRKCGTRALLEMLYLHPMVQKASGEVHFFDRDENYSLGLEWYRSKMPLSFKGQITIEKSPSYFVTPEVPERVRAMNSSVRLLLIVREPVTRAISDYTQLRSRATPSAPAQLITPGQPVPDAAKPFEHLAISPDGSINIAYRYGKLNINLISTESEYSIKAHNHHPP
;
A
#
# COMPACT_ATOMS: atom_id res chain seq x y z
N PHE A 1 -19.60 36.84 -11.49
CA PHE A 1 -18.91 35.59 -11.88
C PHE A 1 -19.36 34.50 -10.93
N ARG A 2 -20.12 33.50 -11.40
CA ARG A 2 -20.54 32.35 -10.58
C ARG A 2 -19.29 31.53 -10.19
N PRO A 3 -19.16 31.07 -8.94
CA PRO A 3 -18.15 30.06 -8.63
C PRO A 3 -18.60 28.76 -9.29
N ALA A 4 -17.76 28.22 -10.17
CA ALA A 4 -17.94 26.88 -10.68
C ALA A 4 -17.82 25.92 -9.49
N GLU A 5 -18.85 25.12 -9.26
CA GLU A 5 -18.84 23.98 -8.35
C GLU A 5 -17.76 23.01 -8.84
N GLY A 6 -16.56 23.16 -8.31
CA GLY A 6 -15.46 22.23 -8.54
C GLY A 6 -15.73 20.98 -7.74
N GLU A 7 -16.01 19.89 -8.46
CA GLU A 7 -16.04 18.52 -7.94
C GLU A 7 -14.82 18.32 -7.02
N LEU A 8 -15.09 18.19 -5.73
CA LEU A 8 -14.09 18.13 -4.66
C LEU A 8 -13.17 16.93 -4.94
N ALA A 9 -11.85 17.13 -4.97
CA ALA A 9 -10.93 16.01 -5.08
C ALA A 9 -11.12 15.10 -3.85
N ASP A 10 -11.73 13.93 -4.07
CA ASP A 10 -12.01 12.96 -3.01
C ASP A 10 -10.70 12.51 -2.35
N CYS A 11 -10.50 12.98 -1.12
CA CYS A 11 -9.38 12.57 -0.26
C CYS A 11 -9.85 11.42 0.63
N VAL A 12 -9.28 10.23 0.45
CA VAL A 12 -9.56 9.09 1.34
C VAL A 12 -8.48 9.05 2.42
N LEU A 13 -8.91 9.25 3.67
CA LEU A 13 -8.05 9.10 4.85
C LEU A 13 -8.03 7.64 5.30
N VAL A 14 -6.85 7.02 5.23
CA VAL A 14 -6.61 5.67 5.76
C VAL A 14 -5.88 5.81 7.09
N VAL A 15 -6.53 5.43 8.20
CA VAL A 15 -5.90 5.44 9.53
C VAL A 15 -5.23 4.09 9.78
N GLY A 16 -3.90 4.10 9.94
CA GLY A 16 -3.14 2.88 10.22
C GLY A 16 -3.44 2.33 11.62
N VAL A 17 -3.88 1.08 11.71
CA VAL A 17 -4.07 0.38 12.99
C VAL A 17 -2.71 0.04 13.61
N SER A 18 -2.55 0.23 14.92
CA SER A 18 -1.30 0.00 15.64
C SER A 18 -0.77 -1.43 15.45
N ARG A 19 0.55 -1.58 15.26
CA ARG A 19 1.28 -2.86 15.10
C ARG A 19 0.84 -4.02 16.03
N PRO A 20 0.59 -3.83 17.34
CA PRO A 20 0.14 -4.93 18.21
C PRO A 20 -1.24 -5.48 17.83
N LYS A 21 -2.16 -4.62 17.37
CA LYS A 21 -3.52 -5.03 16.96
C LYS A 21 -3.50 -5.83 15.65
N LEU A 22 -2.65 -5.44 14.70
CA LEU A 22 -2.47 -6.19 13.45
C LEU A 22 -1.78 -7.53 13.69
N ALA A 23 -0.75 -7.57 14.55
CA ALA A 23 -0.07 -8.80 14.92
C ALA A 23 -1.02 -9.80 15.58
N ALA A 24 -1.87 -9.34 16.51
CA ALA A 24 -2.90 -10.17 17.14
C ALA A 24 -3.90 -10.73 16.10
N ALA A 25 -4.36 -9.89 15.16
CA ALA A 25 -5.28 -10.31 14.11
C ALA A 25 -4.66 -11.36 13.15
N LEU A 26 -3.39 -11.17 12.76
CA LEU A 26 -2.69 -12.14 11.91
C LEU A 26 -2.47 -13.46 12.65
N LEU A 27 -2.04 -13.42 13.91
CA LEU A 27 -1.87 -14.62 14.74
C LEU A 27 -3.20 -15.37 14.90
N SER A 28 -4.31 -14.67 15.16
CA SER A 28 -5.62 -15.31 15.25
C SER A 28 -6.03 -16.00 13.96
N VAL A 29 -5.83 -15.36 12.80
CA VAL A 29 -6.18 -15.95 11.50
C VAL A 29 -5.31 -17.17 11.20
N THR A 30 -4.01 -17.11 11.49
CA THR A 30 -3.12 -18.26 11.29
C THR A 30 -3.46 -19.44 12.20
N LEU A 31 -3.83 -19.18 13.46
CA LEU A 31 -4.23 -20.23 14.40
C LEU A 31 -5.56 -20.87 14.01
N LEU A 32 -6.55 -20.07 13.57
CA LEU A 32 -7.82 -20.58 13.06
C LEU A 32 -7.64 -21.39 11.78
N SER A 33 -6.79 -20.93 10.85
CA SER A 33 -6.48 -21.67 9.64
C SER A 33 -5.80 -23.01 9.97
N LEU A 34 -4.84 -23.00 10.89
CA LEU A 34 -4.13 -24.21 11.31
C LEU A 34 -5.11 -25.20 11.97
N PHE A 35 -5.97 -24.71 12.85
CA PHE A 35 -7.01 -25.51 13.50
C PHE A 35 -7.96 -26.16 12.48
N LEU A 36 -8.48 -25.39 11.50
CA LEU A 36 -9.32 -25.94 10.44
C LEU A 36 -8.59 -26.98 9.60
N THR A 37 -7.33 -26.72 9.22
CA THR A 37 -6.55 -27.70 8.44
C THR A 37 -6.31 -28.99 9.21
N PHE A 38 -6.03 -28.92 10.52
CA PHE A 38 -5.91 -30.10 11.36
C PHE A 38 -7.24 -30.84 11.50
N HIS A 39 -8.36 -30.12 11.63
CA HIS A 39 -9.68 -30.74 11.73
C HIS A 39 -10.04 -31.49 10.43
N VAL A 40 -9.84 -30.87 9.27
CA VAL A 40 -10.07 -31.50 7.96
C VAL A 40 -9.16 -32.70 7.74
N LEU A 41 -7.87 -32.60 8.10
CA LEU A 41 -6.92 -33.72 8.03
C LEU A 41 -7.31 -34.85 8.98
N TYR A 42 -7.77 -34.53 10.19
CA TYR A 42 -8.20 -35.50 11.19
C TYR A 42 -9.45 -36.26 10.74
N ASP A 43 -10.47 -35.54 10.26
CA ASP A 43 -11.68 -36.15 9.70
C ASP A 43 -11.35 -37.01 8.48
N SER A 44 -10.48 -36.53 7.58
CA SER A 44 -10.03 -37.30 6.41
C SER A 44 -9.28 -38.57 6.80
N ALA A 45 -8.45 -38.51 7.84
CA ALA A 45 -7.73 -39.67 8.36
C ALA A 45 -8.67 -40.69 9.01
N LEU A 46 -9.66 -40.23 9.80
CA LEU A 46 -10.69 -41.10 10.38
C LEU A 46 -11.54 -41.78 9.30
N TYR A 47 -11.97 -41.03 8.28
CA TYR A 47 -12.69 -41.60 7.14
C TYR A 47 -11.84 -42.62 6.37
N SER A 48 -10.55 -42.36 6.18
CA SER A 48 -9.64 -43.30 5.51
C SER A 48 -9.46 -44.60 6.29
N ILE A 49 -9.41 -44.55 7.62
CA ILE A 49 -9.27 -45.75 8.48
C ILE A 49 -10.55 -46.59 8.41
N GLN A 50 -11.72 -45.95 8.39
CA GLN A 50 -13.01 -46.64 8.31
C GLN A 50 -13.30 -47.18 6.90
N ALA A 51 -12.89 -46.46 5.86
CA ALA A 51 -12.93 -46.94 4.48
C ALA A 51 -11.97 -48.13 4.25
N ALA A 52 -10.78 -48.12 4.88
CA ALA A 52 -9.84 -49.23 4.83
C ALA A 52 -10.40 -50.50 5.52
N SER A 53 -11.13 -50.36 6.64
CA SER A 53 -11.78 -51.48 7.32
C SER A 53 -12.98 -52.04 6.53
N MET A 54 -13.68 -51.21 5.76
CA MET A 54 -14.75 -51.66 4.85
C MET A 54 -14.20 -52.29 3.56
N ALA A 55 -13.07 -51.81 3.06
CA ALA A 55 -12.39 -52.37 1.89
C ALA A 55 -11.82 -53.78 2.15
N SER A 56 -11.37 -54.08 3.37
CA SER A 56 -10.95 -55.44 3.75
C SER A 56 -12.12 -56.43 3.76
N ALA A 57 -13.34 -55.99 4.11
CA ALA A 57 -14.55 -56.81 4.05
C ALA A 57 -15.08 -57.02 2.61
N ALA A 58 -14.88 -56.04 1.71
CA ALA A 58 -15.31 -56.12 0.31
C ALA A 58 -14.32 -56.88 -0.61
N SER A 59 -13.11 -57.18 -0.12
CA SER A 59 -12.06 -57.96 -0.79
C SER A 59 -12.42 -59.45 -0.93
N GLU A 60 -13.21 -60.00 -0.01
CA GLU A 60 -13.57 -61.43 0.00
C GLU A 60 -14.59 -61.79 -1.10
N SER A 61 -15.39 -60.81 -1.55
CA SER A 61 -16.51 -61.06 -2.48
C SER A 61 -16.21 -60.68 -3.94
N ARG A 62 -15.05 -60.08 -4.25
CA ARG A 62 -14.72 -59.54 -5.59
C ARG A 62 -13.77 -60.39 -6.44
N LYS A 63 -13.29 -61.53 -5.94
CA LYS A 63 -12.45 -62.47 -6.71
C LYS A 63 -13.22 -63.36 -7.70
N LEU A 64 -14.56 -63.25 -7.78
CA LEU A 64 -15.40 -64.11 -8.63
C LEU A 64 -15.93 -63.48 -9.94
N LEU A 65 -15.63 -62.21 -10.24
CA LEU A 65 -16.27 -61.50 -11.39
C LEU A 65 -15.29 -60.92 -12.42
N ALA A 66 -13.99 -61.14 -12.30
CA ALA A 66 -13.00 -60.64 -13.26
C ALA A 66 -12.59 -61.72 -14.26
N ASN A 67 -13.54 -62.20 -15.06
CA ASN A 67 -13.24 -63.02 -16.23
C ASN A 67 -14.32 -62.82 -17.29
N GLN A 68 -14.47 -61.58 -17.80
CA GLN A 68 -15.08 -61.35 -19.10
C GLN A 68 -14.81 -59.94 -19.62
N GLU A 69 -14.60 -59.91 -20.93
CA GLU A 69 -14.68 -58.78 -21.86
C GLU A 69 -13.40 -58.04 -22.26
N THR A 70 -12.92 -58.54 -23.40
CA THR A 70 -12.09 -57.96 -24.42
C THR A 70 -12.86 -56.96 -25.31
N ASN A 71 -12.10 -56.04 -25.91
CA ASN A 71 -12.35 -55.38 -27.21
C ASN A 71 -13.53 -54.38 -27.36
N SER A 72 -13.22 -53.11 -27.68
CA SER A 72 -13.61 -52.49 -28.97
C SER A 72 -13.21 -51.00 -29.15
N ARG A 73 -12.46 -50.78 -30.23
CA ARG A 73 -12.61 -49.79 -31.34
C ARG A 73 -12.63 -48.27 -31.10
N SER A 74 -11.67 -47.65 -31.79
CA SER A 74 -11.51 -46.24 -32.17
C SER A 74 -12.66 -45.69 -33.03
N ILE A 75 -13.06 -44.43 -32.80
CA ILE A 75 -13.97 -43.65 -33.64
C ILE A 75 -13.29 -42.31 -33.99
N SER A 76 -12.96 -42.12 -35.27
CA SER A 76 -12.49 -40.85 -35.84
C SER A 76 -13.67 -39.93 -36.16
N HIS A 77 -13.62 -38.67 -35.71
CA HIS A 77 -14.61 -37.64 -36.03
C HIS A 77 -14.12 -36.73 -37.19
N PRO A 78 -15.00 -36.33 -38.13
CA PRO A 78 -14.63 -35.48 -39.26
C PRO A 78 -14.43 -34.01 -38.87
N MET A 79 -13.44 -33.36 -39.51
CA MET A 79 -13.10 -31.95 -39.31
C MET A 79 -14.13 -31.01 -39.95
N ALA A 80 -14.78 -30.18 -39.14
CA ALA A 80 -15.54 -29.03 -39.61
C ALA A 80 -14.60 -27.83 -39.86
N LEU A 81 -14.70 -27.26 -41.07
CA LEU A 81 -14.00 -26.04 -41.48
C LEU A 81 -14.50 -24.83 -40.66
N ARG A 82 -13.82 -24.54 -39.55
CA ARG A 82 -14.05 -23.34 -38.75
C ARG A 82 -13.63 -22.10 -39.55
N LYS A 83 -14.62 -21.31 -39.98
CA LYS A 83 -14.46 -19.94 -40.50
C LYS A 83 -13.52 -19.17 -39.55
N ARG A 84 -12.34 -18.79 -40.04
CA ARG A 84 -11.34 -18.00 -39.30
C ARG A 84 -11.95 -16.64 -38.94
N MET A 85 -12.62 -16.57 -37.79
CA MET A 85 -12.89 -15.29 -37.14
C MET A 85 -11.54 -14.69 -36.77
N ARG A 86 -11.24 -13.50 -37.29
CA ARG A 86 -10.08 -12.74 -36.84
C ARG A 86 -10.24 -12.55 -35.32
N PRO A 87 -9.24 -12.91 -34.51
CA PRO A 87 -9.35 -12.72 -33.07
C PRO A 87 -9.61 -11.23 -32.79
N PRO A 88 -10.47 -10.88 -31.81
CA PRO A 88 -10.64 -9.50 -31.41
C PRO A 88 -9.26 -8.90 -31.11
N ARG A 89 -8.99 -7.69 -31.62
CA ARG A 89 -7.73 -6.98 -31.39
C ARG A 89 -7.48 -6.96 -29.89
N GLN A 90 -6.43 -7.66 -29.44
CA GLN A 90 -6.13 -7.73 -28.02
C GLN A 90 -5.88 -6.30 -27.49
N PRO A 91 -6.45 -5.96 -26.32
CA PRO A 91 -6.24 -4.65 -25.73
C PRO A 91 -4.73 -4.46 -25.52
N ARG A 92 -4.17 -3.39 -26.07
CA ARG A 92 -2.74 -3.10 -25.92
C ARG A 92 -2.54 -2.31 -24.62
N PRO A 93 -1.59 -2.72 -23.76
CA PRO A 93 -1.28 -1.94 -22.59
C PRO A 93 -0.53 -0.67 -22.99
N ALA A 94 -0.67 0.39 -22.20
CA ALA A 94 -0.02 1.67 -22.41
C ALA A 94 0.31 2.33 -21.07
N ARG A 95 1.32 3.21 -21.07
CA ARG A 95 1.63 4.03 -19.90
C ARG A 95 0.61 5.17 -19.80
N ARG A 96 -0.01 5.33 -18.64
CA ARG A 96 -1.01 6.36 -18.37
C ARG A 96 -0.57 7.14 -17.14
N LEU A 97 -0.93 8.42 -17.08
CA LEU A 97 -0.76 9.21 -15.87
C LEU A 97 -1.55 8.55 -14.72
N PRO A 98 -1.09 8.68 -13.47
CA PRO A 98 -1.78 8.08 -12.34
C PRO A 98 -3.17 8.69 -12.14
N GLN A 99 -4.14 7.85 -11.81
CA GLN A 99 -5.49 8.26 -11.44
C GLN A 99 -5.61 8.46 -9.93
N ALA A 100 -4.67 7.91 -9.15
CA ALA A 100 -4.59 8.15 -7.72
C ALA A 100 -3.13 8.34 -7.26
N LEU A 101 -2.95 9.19 -6.25
CA LEU A 101 -1.65 9.49 -5.64
C LEU A 101 -1.69 9.19 -4.14
N ILE A 102 -0.73 8.42 -3.65
CA ILE A 102 -0.46 8.32 -2.21
C ILE A 102 0.53 9.43 -1.85
N ILE A 103 0.00 10.54 -1.35
CA ILE A 103 0.77 11.78 -1.13
C ILE A 103 1.54 11.78 0.19
N GLY A 104 1.19 10.88 1.11
CA GLY A 104 1.78 10.91 2.44
C GLY A 104 1.06 10.05 3.46
N VAL A 105 1.50 10.06 4.72
CA VAL A 105 2.66 10.83 5.21
C VAL A 105 3.87 9.92 5.44
N ARG A 106 5.10 10.49 5.37
CA ARG A 106 6.33 9.75 5.63
C ARG A 106 6.24 9.03 7.00
N LYS A 107 6.69 7.78 7.02
CA LYS A 107 6.63 6.84 8.18
C LYS A 107 5.24 6.33 8.57
N CYS A 108 4.17 6.70 7.87
CA CYS A 108 2.81 6.23 8.19
C CYS A 108 2.42 4.90 7.54
N GLY A 109 3.32 4.24 6.80
CA GLY A 109 3.01 2.96 6.14
C GLY A 109 2.56 3.10 4.68
N THR A 110 2.91 4.20 4.01
CA THR A 110 2.61 4.45 2.59
C THR A 110 3.03 3.30 1.66
N ARG A 111 4.17 2.63 1.94
CA ARG A 111 4.60 1.44 1.20
C ARG A 111 3.66 0.26 1.41
N ALA A 112 3.28 -0.02 2.66
CA ALA A 112 2.37 -1.12 2.97
C ALA A 112 0.99 -0.91 2.33
N LEU A 113 0.48 0.33 2.36
CA LEU A 113 -0.76 0.69 1.66
C LEU A 113 -0.66 0.42 0.15
N LEU A 114 0.42 0.87 -0.49
CA LEU A 114 0.62 0.63 -1.93
C LEU A 114 0.68 -0.86 -2.28
N GLU A 115 1.40 -1.66 -1.50
CA GLU A 115 1.48 -3.11 -1.72
C GLU A 115 0.12 -3.79 -1.51
N MET A 116 -0.65 -3.37 -0.49
CA MET A 116 -2.00 -3.91 -0.25
C MET A 116 -2.95 -3.59 -1.40
N LEU A 117 -2.95 -2.34 -1.89
CA LEU A 117 -3.77 -1.94 -3.05
C LEU A 117 -3.38 -2.70 -4.32
N TYR A 118 -2.09 -3.00 -4.48
CA TYR A 118 -1.58 -3.72 -5.64
C TYR A 118 -2.01 -5.20 -5.69
N LEU A 119 -2.50 -5.77 -4.58
CA LEU A 119 -3.11 -7.10 -4.60
C LEU A 119 -4.39 -7.15 -5.46
N HIS A 120 -5.02 -5.99 -5.72
CA HIS A 120 -6.22 -5.93 -6.54
C HIS A 120 -5.88 -5.99 -8.06
N PRO A 121 -6.51 -6.87 -8.85
CA PRO A 121 -6.14 -7.10 -10.26
C PRO A 121 -6.32 -5.87 -11.17
N MET A 122 -7.17 -4.92 -10.78
CA MET A 122 -7.37 -3.66 -11.50
C MET A 122 -6.39 -2.55 -11.10
N VAL A 123 -5.44 -2.79 -10.20
CA VAL A 123 -4.47 -1.79 -9.77
C VAL A 123 -3.11 -2.07 -10.40
N GLN A 124 -2.46 -1.02 -10.87
CA GLN A 124 -1.06 -1.01 -11.29
C GLN A 124 -0.34 0.07 -10.48
N LYS A 125 0.91 -0.20 -10.07
CA LYS A 125 1.68 0.75 -9.26
C LYS A 125 2.95 1.20 -9.97
N ALA A 126 3.31 2.47 -9.79
CA ALA A 126 4.63 2.97 -10.15
C ALA A 126 5.72 2.25 -9.35
N SER A 127 6.89 2.09 -9.98
CA SER A 127 8.07 1.57 -9.29
C SER A 127 8.70 2.67 -8.45
N GLY A 128 8.85 2.43 -7.15
CA GLY A 128 9.50 3.37 -6.25
C GLY A 128 8.74 4.68 -6.04
N GLU A 129 9.45 5.69 -5.55
CA GLU A 129 8.95 7.06 -5.36
C GLU A 129 9.47 7.89 -6.54
N VAL A 130 8.56 8.47 -7.32
CA VAL A 130 8.94 9.17 -8.56
C VAL A 130 9.43 10.59 -8.29
N HIS A 131 8.93 11.20 -7.20
CA HIS A 131 9.29 12.55 -6.80
C HIS A 131 9.11 13.58 -7.93
N PHE A 132 7.98 13.52 -8.65
CA PHE A 132 7.77 14.40 -9.81
C PHE A 132 7.34 15.80 -9.39
N PHE A 133 6.42 15.92 -8.42
CA PHE A 133 5.86 17.21 -8.04
C PHE A 133 6.70 17.98 -7.02
N ASP A 134 7.52 17.29 -6.22
CA ASP A 134 8.33 17.86 -5.13
C ASP A 134 9.78 18.19 -5.50
N ARG A 135 10.26 17.73 -6.66
CA ARG A 135 11.61 18.02 -7.16
C ARG A 135 11.54 18.81 -8.46
N ASP A 136 12.08 20.01 -8.46
CA ASP A 136 12.05 20.89 -9.62
C ASP A 136 12.82 20.31 -10.82
N GLU A 137 13.87 19.53 -10.56
CA GLU A 137 14.63 18.86 -11.62
C GLU A 137 13.79 17.80 -12.34
N ASN A 138 12.85 17.17 -11.65
CA ASN A 138 11.93 16.20 -12.25
C ASN A 138 10.73 16.89 -12.88
N TYR A 139 10.17 17.91 -12.21
CA TYR A 139 8.98 18.62 -12.68
C TYR A 139 9.21 19.34 -14.02
N SER A 140 10.41 19.94 -14.18
CA SER A 140 10.83 20.61 -15.42
C SER A 140 10.93 19.67 -16.64
N LEU A 141 11.03 18.36 -16.44
CA LEU A 141 11.03 17.36 -17.53
C LEU A 141 9.63 17.11 -18.10
N GLY A 142 8.59 17.63 -17.46
CA GLY A 142 7.22 17.64 -17.95
C GLY A 142 6.46 16.31 -17.81
N LEU A 143 5.18 16.34 -18.19
CA LEU A 143 4.25 15.24 -17.97
C LEU A 143 4.55 13.99 -18.81
N GLU A 144 5.22 14.13 -19.96
CA GLU A 144 5.62 12.96 -20.76
C GLU A 144 6.71 12.16 -20.03
N TRP A 145 7.68 12.86 -19.43
CA TRP A 145 8.67 12.20 -18.58
C TRP A 145 7.99 11.51 -17.41
N TYR A 146 7.03 12.16 -16.73
CA TYR A 146 6.30 11.55 -15.62
C TYR A 146 5.51 10.30 -16.06
N ARG A 147 4.80 10.39 -17.19
CA ARG A 147 4.09 9.26 -17.81
C ARG A 147 5.04 8.11 -18.14
N SER A 148 6.27 8.40 -18.57
CA SER A 148 7.28 7.37 -18.86
C SER A 148 7.71 6.58 -17.62
N LYS A 149 7.53 7.12 -16.40
CA LYS A 149 7.81 6.41 -15.15
C LYS A 149 6.67 5.49 -14.70
N MET A 150 5.51 5.57 -15.34
CA MET A 150 4.34 4.77 -15.01
C MET A 150 4.43 3.34 -15.59
N PRO A 151 3.82 2.35 -14.93
CA PRO A 151 3.74 1.00 -15.47
C PRO A 151 2.86 0.97 -16.72
N LEU A 152 3.02 -0.09 -17.50
CA LEU A 152 2.06 -0.44 -18.53
C LEU A 152 0.76 -0.91 -17.85
N SER A 153 -0.37 -0.31 -18.22
CA SER A 153 -1.69 -0.71 -17.73
C SER A 153 -2.63 -1.00 -18.90
N PHE A 154 -3.71 -1.75 -18.67
CA PHE A 154 -4.82 -1.90 -19.60
C PHE A 154 -5.88 -0.81 -19.36
N LYS A 155 -6.78 -0.64 -20.34
CA LYS A 155 -7.94 0.27 -20.17
C LYS A 155 -8.80 -0.24 -19.00
N GLY A 156 -9.18 0.65 -18.10
CA GLY A 156 -9.97 0.33 -16.90
C GLY A 156 -9.13 0.03 -15.66
N GLN A 157 -7.84 -0.28 -15.81
CA GLN A 157 -6.95 -0.38 -14.65
C GLN A 157 -6.57 1.01 -14.13
N ILE A 158 -6.38 1.09 -12.81
CA ILE A 158 -6.00 2.29 -12.07
C ILE A 158 -4.49 2.23 -11.82
N THR A 159 -3.78 3.27 -12.25
CA THR A 159 -2.36 3.48 -11.99
C THR A 159 -2.20 4.36 -10.74
N ILE A 160 -1.40 3.90 -9.78
CA ILE A 160 -1.15 4.57 -8.51
C ILE A 160 0.34 4.88 -8.37
N GLU A 161 0.66 6.12 -7.99
CA GLU A 161 2.01 6.55 -7.61
C GLU A 161 2.06 6.96 -6.13
N LYS A 162 3.23 6.84 -5.49
CA LYS A 162 3.41 7.08 -4.07
C LYS A 162 4.71 7.85 -3.82
N SER A 163 4.60 9.10 -3.37
CA SER A 163 5.73 9.91 -2.93
C SER A 163 5.35 10.67 -1.64
N PRO A 164 5.78 10.19 -0.45
CA PRO A 164 5.29 10.70 0.83
C PRO A 164 5.70 12.15 1.14
N SER A 165 6.67 12.70 0.41
CA SER A 165 7.11 14.10 0.49
C SER A 165 6.09 15.07 -0.11
N TYR A 166 5.18 14.59 -0.97
CA TYR A 166 4.13 15.42 -1.57
C TYR A 166 3.28 16.14 -0.52
N PHE A 167 2.99 15.47 0.60
CA PHE A 167 2.19 16.05 1.68
C PHE A 167 2.79 17.29 2.35
N VAL A 168 4.13 17.41 2.38
CA VAL A 168 4.82 18.50 3.12
C VAL A 168 5.45 19.55 2.21
N THR A 169 5.34 19.38 0.89
CA THR A 169 5.97 20.25 -0.09
C THR A 169 4.93 21.26 -0.61
N PRO A 170 5.08 22.58 -0.33
CA PRO A 170 4.05 23.58 -0.58
C PRO A 170 3.59 23.71 -2.03
N GLU A 171 4.48 23.45 -3.00
CA GLU A 171 4.22 23.62 -4.43
C GLU A 171 3.39 22.47 -5.02
N VAL A 172 3.35 21.32 -4.33
CA VAL A 172 2.77 20.09 -4.87
C VAL A 172 1.25 20.19 -5.11
N PRO A 173 0.41 20.74 -4.22
CA PRO A 173 -1.03 20.83 -4.44
C PRO A 173 -1.40 21.53 -5.76
N GLU A 174 -0.73 22.65 -6.07
CA GLU A 174 -0.97 23.40 -7.29
C GLU A 174 -0.54 22.60 -8.52
N ARG A 175 0.65 22.00 -8.49
CA ARG A 175 1.19 21.20 -9.61
C ARG A 175 0.34 19.95 -9.89
N VAL A 176 -0.17 19.30 -8.85
CA VAL A 176 -1.07 18.14 -8.96
C VAL A 176 -2.40 18.56 -9.59
N ARG A 177 -2.99 19.67 -9.12
CA ARG A 177 -4.23 20.22 -9.68
C ARG A 177 -4.06 20.62 -11.15
N ALA A 178 -2.92 21.20 -11.51
CA ALA A 178 -2.59 21.56 -12.89
C ALA A 178 -2.46 20.35 -13.82
N MET A 179 -2.01 19.20 -13.31
CA MET A 179 -2.00 17.94 -14.07
C MET A 179 -3.42 17.41 -14.29
N ASN A 180 -4.19 17.27 -13.20
CA ASN A 180 -5.55 16.73 -13.24
C ASN A 180 -6.28 17.10 -11.95
N SER A 181 -7.30 17.97 -12.04
CA SER A 181 -8.11 18.37 -10.90
C SER A 181 -8.96 17.24 -10.30
N SER A 182 -9.22 16.18 -11.06
CA SER A 182 -10.03 15.03 -10.63
C SER A 182 -9.19 13.83 -10.18
N VAL A 183 -7.88 14.01 -9.93
CA VAL A 183 -7.02 12.95 -9.39
C VAL A 183 -7.42 12.61 -7.95
N ARG A 184 -7.45 11.33 -7.61
CA ARG A 184 -7.79 10.88 -6.26
C ARG A 184 -6.57 10.93 -5.35
N LEU A 185 -6.72 11.45 -4.14
CA LEU A 185 -5.62 11.57 -3.19
C LEU A 185 -5.82 10.60 -2.03
N LEU A 186 -4.80 9.80 -1.76
CA LEU A 186 -4.75 8.86 -0.65
C LEU A 186 -3.78 9.37 0.41
N LEU A 187 -4.29 9.55 1.62
CA LEU A 187 -3.50 10.00 2.76
C LEU A 187 -3.55 8.94 3.86
N ILE A 188 -2.38 8.43 4.26
CA ILE A 188 -2.25 7.52 5.40
C ILE A 188 -1.54 8.20 6.57
N VAL A 189 -2.17 8.13 7.74
CA VAL A 189 -1.67 8.75 8.97
C VAL A 189 -1.54 7.72 10.09
N ARG A 190 -0.75 8.06 11.10
CA ARG A 190 -0.60 7.32 12.35
C ARG A 190 -0.37 8.30 13.49
N GLU A 191 -0.37 7.79 14.72
CA GLU A 191 -0.09 8.56 15.92
C GLU A 191 1.22 9.39 15.77
N PRO A 192 1.15 10.72 15.98
CA PRO A 192 2.21 11.68 15.61
C PRO A 192 3.54 11.49 16.37
N VAL A 193 3.51 11.09 17.64
CA VAL A 193 4.71 10.83 18.45
C VAL A 193 5.42 9.59 17.91
N THR A 194 4.69 8.50 17.74
CA THR A 194 5.18 7.27 17.12
C THR A 194 5.76 7.59 15.75
N ARG A 195 5.06 8.38 14.92
CA ARG A 195 5.53 8.93 13.63
C ARG A 195 6.90 9.59 13.74
N ALA A 196 7.05 10.57 14.63
CA ALA A 196 8.32 11.25 14.84
C ALA A 196 9.45 10.28 15.23
N ILE A 197 9.20 9.38 16.17
CA ILE A 197 10.20 8.39 16.65
C ILE A 197 10.73 7.54 15.48
N SER A 198 9.85 6.95 14.66
CA SER A 198 10.35 6.11 13.54
C SER A 198 11.06 6.92 12.46
N ASP A 199 10.72 8.20 12.33
CA ASP A 199 11.39 9.08 11.39
C ASP A 199 12.84 9.30 11.80
N TYR A 200 13.03 9.63 13.07
CA TYR A 200 14.34 9.69 13.71
C TYR A 200 15.11 8.37 13.59
N THR A 201 14.49 7.23 13.91
CA THR A 201 15.15 5.92 13.80
C THR A 201 15.65 5.65 12.38
N GLN A 202 14.87 6.01 11.35
CA GLN A 202 15.27 5.80 9.95
C GLN A 202 16.39 6.75 9.52
N LEU A 203 16.40 7.99 10.01
CA LEU A 203 17.49 8.92 9.72
C LEU A 203 18.78 8.42 10.35
N ARG A 204 18.73 8.00 11.61
CA ARG A 204 19.89 7.45 12.32
C ARG A 204 20.43 6.19 11.66
N SER A 205 19.57 5.28 11.20
CA SER A 205 20.02 4.06 10.50
C SER A 205 20.66 4.33 9.14
N ARG A 206 20.40 5.50 8.52
CA ARG A 206 20.99 5.91 7.24
C ARG A 206 22.31 6.66 7.41
N ALA A 207 22.60 7.17 8.60
CA ALA A 207 23.81 7.92 8.91
C ALA A 207 25.04 7.03 9.19
N THR A 208 24.88 5.71 9.27
CA THR A 208 25.95 4.70 9.42
C THR A 208 25.94 3.77 8.22
N PRO A 209 27.07 3.53 7.50
CA PRO A 209 28.36 3.11 8.08
C PRO A 209 29.63 3.70 7.40
N SER A 210 30.44 4.53 8.09
CA SER A 210 31.87 4.76 7.76
C SER A 210 32.65 5.74 8.65
N ALA A 211 32.05 6.34 9.70
CA ALA A 211 32.85 7.16 10.62
C ALA A 211 33.36 6.30 11.78
N PRO A 212 34.68 6.14 11.99
CA PRO A 212 35.17 5.64 13.28
C PRO A 212 34.62 6.56 14.37
N ALA A 213 34.26 5.99 15.52
CA ALA A 213 33.77 6.74 16.67
C ALA A 213 34.70 7.92 16.93
N GLN A 214 34.30 9.12 16.48
CA GLN A 214 35.11 10.32 16.68
C GLN A 214 35.13 10.55 18.18
N LEU A 215 36.34 10.48 18.76
CA LEU A 215 36.61 10.87 20.14
C LEU A 215 35.97 12.25 20.35
N ILE A 216 34.94 12.30 21.19
CA ILE A 216 34.28 13.54 21.58
C ILE A 216 35.36 14.41 22.23
N THR A 217 35.85 15.40 21.48
CA THR A 217 36.82 16.36 22.00
C THR A 217 36.05 17.43 22.77
N PRO A 218 36.41 17.74 24.03
CA PRO A 218 35.72 18.76 24.81
C PRO A 218 35.73 20.11 24.07
N GLY A 219 34.55 20.69 23.83
CA GLY A 219 34.40 22.03 23.24
C GLY A 219 34.03 22.10 21.75
N GLN A 220 33.88 20.97 21.04
CA GLN A 220 33.31 20.96 19.68
C GLN A 220 31.79 20.71 19.72
N PRO A 221 30.98 21.39 18.87
CA PRO A 221 29.55 21.11 18.77
C PRO A 221 29.33 19.67 18.33
N VAL A 222 28.61 18.90 19.15
CA VAL A 222 28.31 17.49 18.88
C VAL A 222 27.56 17.40 17.55
N PRO A 223 27.99 16.54 16.60
CA PRO A 223 27.27 16.35 15.34
C PRO A 223 25.83 15.92 15.62
N ASP A 224 24.86 16.43 14.85
CA ASP A 224 23.44 16.09 15.04
C ASP A 224 23.16 14.58 14.95
N ALA A 225 24.05 13.83 14.28
CA ALA A 225 24.00 12.38 14.20
C ALA A 225 24.26 11.66 15.54
N ALA A 226 24.89 12.32 16.51
CA ALA A 226 25.24 11.78 17.82
C ALA A 226 24.31 12.28 18.95
N LYS A 227 23.43 13.26 18.68
CA LYS A 227 22.46 13.76 19.67
C LYS A 227 21.27 12.80 19.81
N PRO A 228 20.76 12.57 21.03
CA PRO A 228 19.56 11.78 21.24
C PRO A 228 18.31 12.52 20.74
N PHE A 229 17.20 11.81 20.55
CA PHE A 229 16.00 12.32 19.89
C PHE A 229 15.44 13.58 20.58
N GLU A 230 15.46 13.57 21.90
CA GLU A 230 14.94 14.61 22.77
C GLU A 230 15.62 15.95 22.48
N HIS A 231 16.94 15.95 22.32
CA HIS A 231 17.73 17.15 22.00
C HIS A 231 17.56 17.66 20.56
N LEU A 232 17.00 16.84 19.68
CA LEU A 232 16.69 17.23 18.29
C LEU A 232 15.24 17.73 18.17
N ALA A 233 14.32 17.13 18.93
CA ALA A 233 12.89 17.41 18.88
C ALA A 233 12.47 18.52 19.86
N ILE A 234 13.17 18.66 20.99
CA ILE A 234 12.84 19.59 22.08
C ILE A 234 14.06 20.47 22.33
N SER A 235 13.84 21.78 22.28
CA SER A 235 14.83 22.79 22.64
C SER A 235 15.05 22.80 24.15
N PRO A 236 16.21 23.29 24.66
CA PRO A 236 16.48 23.33 26.10
C PRO A 236 15.46 24.11 26.94
N ASP A 237 14.69 25.00 26.32
CA ASP A 237 13.59 25.78 26.92
C ASP A 237 12.26 25.02 26.98
N GLY A 238 12.22 23.76 26.55
CA GLY A 238 11.02 22.92 26.48
C GLY A 238 10.15 23.18 25.24
N SER A 239 10.55 24.11 24.36
CA SER A 239 9.84 24.36 23.11
C SER A 239 10.10 23.26 22.08
N ILE A 240 9.15 23.03 21.17
CA ILE A 240 9.31 22.03 20.13
C ILE A 240 10.13 22.63 18.97
N ASN A 241 11.17 21.91 18.54
CA ASN A 241 11.99 22.31 17.42
C ASN A 241 11.24 22.12 16.09
N ILE A 242 10.48 23.13 15.67
CA ILE A 242 9.77 23.17 14.38
C ILE A 242 10.71 23.22 13.17
N ALA A 243 11.96 23.62 13.37
CA ALA A 243 13.01 23.60 12.34
C ALA A 243 13.60 22.20 12.14
N TYR A 244 13.30 21.23 13.01
CA TYR A 244 13.56 19.83 12.74
C TYR A 244 12.83 19.48 11.44
N ARG A 245 13.61 19.35 10.35
CA ARG A 245 13.13 19.24 8.95
C ARG A 245 12.09 18.15 8.72
N TYR A 246 12.00 17.20 9.65
CA TYR A 246 11.15 16.01 9.65
C TYR A 246 10.05 16.03 10.75
N GLY A 247 10.03 17.10 11.54
CA GLY A 247 8.95 17.54 12.43
C GLY A 247 7.88 18.36 11.70
N LYS A 248 8.03 18.59 10.38
CA LYS A 248 6.99 19.18 9.49
C LYS A 248 5.73 18.29 9.31
N LEU A 249 5.40 17.40 10.24
CA LEU A 249 3.98 17.25 10.54
C LEU A 249 3.67 18.46 11.40
N ASN A 250 3.02 19.47 10.83
CA ASN A 250 2.45 20.56 11.61
C ASN A 250 1.81 19.98 12.88
N ILE A 251 2.49 20.13 14.01
CA ILE A 251 1.91 19.93 15.34
C ILE A 251 0.80 20.97 15.54
N ASN A 252 0.72 21.97 14.66
CA ASN A 252 -0.43 22.84 14.49
C ASN A 252 -1.73 22.10 14.10
N LEU A 253 -1.70 20.87 13.56
CA LEU A 253 -2.92 20.06 13.43
C LEU A 253 -3.38 19.44 14.75
N ILE A 254 -2.49 19.38 15.75
CA ILE A 254 -2.78 18.88 17.10
C ILE A 254 -3.13 20.07 18.02
N SER A 255 -2.61 21.29 17.76
CA SER A 255 -2.98 22.49 18.54
C SER A 255 -4.27 23.17 18.06
N THR A 256 -4.78 22.88 16.86
CA THR A 256 -6.03 23.48 16.36
C THR A 256 -7.31 22.86 16.93
N GLU A 257 -7.22 21.82 17.78
CA GLU A 257 -8.39 21.32 18.50
C GLU A 257 -8.92 22.31 19.56
N SER A 258 -8.20 23.38 19.90
CA SER A 258 -8.74 24.44 20.78
C SER A 258 -9.26 25.69 20.05
N GLU A 259 -9.15 25.81 18.73
CA GLU A 259 -9.58 27.03 18.00
C GLU A 259 -10.63 26.79 16.91
N TYR A 260 -10.87 25.55 16.46
CA TYR A 260 -11.93 25.26 15.47
C TYR A 260 -13.29 24.91 16.09
N SER A 261 -13.54 25.32 17.33
CA SER A 261 -14.86 25.28 17.96
C SER A 261 -15.61 26.62 17.85
N ILE A 262 -15.43 27.47 16.83
CA ILE A 262 -16.40 28.54 16.50
C ILE A 262 -16.43 28.80 14.98
N LYS A 263 -17.37 28.16 14.28
CA LYS A 263 -18.23 28.69 13.19
C LYS A 263 -18.87 27.55 12.39
N ALA A 264 -19.66 26.74 13.07
CA ALA A 264 -20.76 26.01 12.44
C ALA A 264 -22.06 26.53 13.06
N HIS A 265 -22.99 26.97 12.20
CA HIS A 265 -24.38 27.39 12.48
C HIS A 265 -24.61 28.72 13.22
N ASN A 266 -24.98 29.75 12.45
CA ASN A 266 -26.27 30.42 12.60
C ASN A 266 -26.58 31.27 11.36
N HIS A 267 -27.42 30.73 10.47
CA HIS A 267 -28.19 31.52 9.52
C HIS A 267 -29.66 31.16 9.71
N HIS A 268 -30.40 32.06 10.35
CA HIS A 268 -31.85 32.12 10.23
C HIS A 268 -32.21 32.62 8.82
N PRO A 269 -33.20 32.03 8.14
CA PRO A 269 -33.72 32.60 6.90
C PRO A 269 -34.74 33.73 7.20
N PRO A 270 -34.99 34.62 6.22
CA PRO A 270 -35.94 35.73 6.34
C PRO A 270 -37.39 35.28 6.42
#